data_AF-A0A957U715-F1
#
_entry.id   AF-A0A957U715-F1
#
_cell.length_a   1.000
_cell.length_b   1.000
_cell.length_c   1.000
_cell.angle_alpha   90.00
_cell.angle_beta   90.00
_cell.angle_gamma   90.00
#
_symmetry.space_group_name_H-M   'P 1'
#
loop_
_entity.id
_entity.type
_entity.pdbx_description
1 polymer ?
#
loop_
_entity_poly.entity_id
_entity_poly.type
_entity_poly.pdbx_seq_one_letter_code
_entity_poly.pdbx_strand_id
1 'polypeptide(L)' 'SMVEATEFPQLSNRYQVYGVPRTVINDVIHVEGAVPENMLITKLMNVKDDAFMEKARANFEGMLN' A
#
# COMPACT_ATOMS: atom_id res chain seq x y z
N SER A 1 -11.43 5.24 1.73
CA SER A 1 -11.71 6.55 1.09
C SER A 1 -10.73 6.77 -0.05
N MET A 2 -11.00 7.70 -0.97
CA MET A 2 -10.08 8.16 -2.01
C MET A 2 -9.31 9.39 -1.51
N VAL A 3 -8.04 9.52 -1.89
CA VAL A 3 -7.15 10.65 -1.52
C VAL A 3 -6.48 11.17 -2.78
N GLU A 4 -6.50 12.49 -2.99
CA GLU A 4 -5.88 13.14 -4.15
C GLU A 4 -4.38 13.30 -3.95
N ALA A 5 -3.57 12.55 -4.69
CA ALA A 5 -2.12 12.47 -4.48
C ALA A 5 -1.41 13.83 -4.59
N THR A 6 -1.93 14.73 -5.42
CA THR A 6 -1.37 16.08 -5.64
C THR A 6 -1.68 17.05 -4.50
N GLU A 7 -2.76 16.83 -3.74
CA GLU A 7 -3.12 17.65 -2.57
C GLU A 7 -2.35 17.22 -1.31
N PHE A 8 -1.84 15.99 -1.29
CA PHE A 8 -1.13 15.41 -0.13
C PHE A 8 0.27 14.90 -0.51
N PRO A 9 1.19 15.77 -0.95
CA PRO A 9 2.53 15.37 -1.41
C PRO A 9 3.33 14.61 -0.33
N GLN A 10 3.12 14.92 0.95
CA GLN A 10 3.73 14.18 2.06
C GLN A 10 3.26 12.72 2.13
N LEU A 11 2.00 12.43 1.83
CA LEU A 11 1.49 11.07 1.76
C LEU A 11 2.02 10.36 0.51
N SER A 12 2.07 11.07 -0.62
CA SER A 12 2.67 10.57 -1.86
C SER A 12 4.13 10.18 -1.67
N ASN A 13 4.92 11.00 -0.98
CA ASN A 13 6.31 10.68 -0.65
C ASN A 13 6.41 9.50 0.32
N ARG A 14 5.62 9.50 1.41
CA ARG A 14 5.64 8.43 2.43
C ARG A 14 5.30 7.06 1.85
N TYR A 15 4.32 7.00 0.95
CA TYR A 15 3.87 5.76 0.32
C TYR A 15 4.44 5.53 -1.07
N GLN A 16 5.45 6.32 -1.47
CA GLN A 16 6.13 6.20 -2.76
C GLN A 16 5.17 6.15 -3.96
N VAL A 17 4.20 7.07 -3.98
CA VAL A 17 3.25 7.23 -5.08
C VAL A 17 3.94 7.94 -6.25
N TYR A 18 4.42 7.15 -7.22
CA TYR A 18 4.95 7.68 -8.49
C TYR A 18 3.92 7.64 -9.63
N GLY A 19 2.82 6.89 -9.45
CA GLY A 19 1.74 6.75 -10.41
C GLY A 19 0.41 6.47 -9.70
N VAL A 20 -0.68 6.89 -10.33
CA VAL A 20 -2.05 6.69 -9.82
C VAL A 20 -2.89 5.84 -10.79
N PRO A 21 -3.86 5.04 -10.29
CA PRO A 21 -4.20 4.85 -8.89
C PRO A 21 -3.19 3.98 -8.12
N ARG A 22 -2.96 4.29 -6.84
CA ARG A 22 -2.21 3.45 -5.90
C ARG A 22 -3.11 3.15 -4.70
N THR A 23 -3.37 1.88 -4.45
CA THR A 23 -4.10 1.44 -3.24
C THR A 23 -3.09 1.03 -2.19
N VAL A 24 -3.21 1.59 -0.99
CA VAL A 24 -2.40 1.24 0.18
C VAL A 24 -3.32 0.62 1.23
N ILE A 25 -2.98 -0.59 1.69
CA ILE A 25 -3.73 -1.33 2.71
C ILE A 25 -2.79 -1.53 3.91
N ASN A 26 -3.24 -1.10 5.09
CA ASN A 26 -2.51 -1.23 6.35
C ASN A 26 -1.04 -0.75 6.25
N ASP A 27 -0.80 0.32 5.49
CA ASP A 27 0.50 0.97 5.21
C ASP A 27 1.52 0.13 4.40
N VAL A 28 1.37 -1.19 4.38
CA VAL A 28 2.45 -2.10 3.96
C VAL A 28 2.10 -2.93 2.72
N ILE A 29 0.82 -3.06 2.38
CA ILE A 29 0.39 -3.73 1.14
C ILE A 29 0.06 -2.66 0.12
N HIS A 30 0.79 -2.62 -0.98
CA HIS A 30 0.59 -1.65 -2.06
C HIS A 30 0.14 -2.35 -3.34
N VAL A 31 -0.83 -1.76 -4.04
CA VAL A 31 -1.31 -2.20 -5.35
C VAL A 31 -1.28 -1.01 -6.28
N GLU A 32 -0.54 -1.15 -7.39
CA GLU A 32 -0.38 -0.11 -8.40
C GLU A 32 -1.29 -0.36 -9.60
N GLY A 33 -1.88 0.72 -10.11
CA GLY A 33 -2.76 0.69 -11.27
C GLY A 33 -4.15 0.13 -10.97
N ALA A 34 -4.99 0.13 -12.00
CA ALA A 34 -6.27 -0.54 -11.95
C ALA A 34 -6.06 -2.04 -12.21
N VAL A 35 -6.40 -2.87 -11.23
CA VAL A 35 -6.31 -4.34 -11.33
C VAL A 35 -7.71 -4.96 -11.28
N PRO A 36 -7.90 -6.17 -11.82
CA PRO A 36 -9.12 -6.94 -11.63
C PRO A 36 -9.46 -7.14 -10.14
N GLU A 37 -10.75 -7.19 -9.81
CA GLU A 37 -11.23 -7.30 -8.43
C GLU A 37 -10.66 -8.51 -7.69
N ASN A 38 -10.60 -9.67 -8.34
CA ASN A 38 -10.05 -10.89 -7.75
C ASN A 38 -8.57 -10.74 -7.32
N MET A 39 -7.77 -9.95 -8.05
CA MET A 39 -6.39 -9.67 -7.70
C MET A 39 -6.31 -8.75 -6.47
N LEU A 40 -7.16 -7.72 -6.42
CA LEU A 40 -7.24 -6.83 -5.25
C LEU A 40 -7.65 -7.61 -4.00
N ILE A 41 -8.67 -8.47 -4.09
CA ILE A 41 -9.11 -9.33 -2.99
C ILE A 41 -7.98 -10.28 -2.55
N THR A 42 -7.27 -10.89 -3.50
CA THR A 42 -6.12 -11.77 -3.17
C THR A 42 -5.07 -11.01 -2.37
N LYS A 43 -4.71 -9.78 -2.78
CA LYS A 43 -3.76 -8.94 -2.04
C LYS A 43 -4.30 -8.50 -0.68
N LEU A 44 -5.58 -8.15 -0.60
CA LEU A 44 -6.24 -7.79 0.65
C LEU A 44 -6.23 -8.96 1.64
N MET A 45 -6.42 -10.20 1.19
CA MET A 45 -6.47 -11.36 2.08
C MET A 45 -5.15 -11.64 2.82
N ASN A 46 -4.03 -11.08 2.35
CA ASN A 46 -2.75 -11.13 3.08
C ASN A 46 -2.82 -10.47 4.47
N VAL A 47 -3.82 -9.60 4.73
CA VAL A 47 -4.02 -9.03 6.07
C VAL A 47 -4.34 -10.06 7.15
N LYS A 48 -4.71 -11.30 6.75
CA LYS A 48 -4.98 -12.41 7.68
C LYS A 48 -3.75 -13.26 7.99
N ASP A 49 -2.63 -13.01 7.31
CA ASP A 49 -1.36 -13.72 7.57
C ASP A 49 -0.49 -12.85 8.47
N ASP A 50 -0.48 -13.18 9.76
CA ASP A 50 0.24 -12.41 10.78
C ASP A 50 1.75 -12.38 10.51
N ALA A 51 2.33 -13.52 10.06
CA ALA A 51 3.76 -13.62 9.78
C ALA A 51 4.15 -12.79 8.55
N PHE A 52 3.29 -12.74 7.53
CA PHE A 52 3.45 -11.83 6.40
C PHE A 52 3.42 -10.37 6.87
N MET A 53 2.42 -10.00 7.68
CA MET A 53 2.23 -8.62 8.12
C MET A 53 3.37 -8.13 9.01
N GLU A 54 3.92 -8.97 9.90
CA GLU A 54 5.09 -8.64 10.71
C GLU A 54 6.30 -8.27 9.83
N LYS A 55 6.60 -9.11 8.83
CA LYS A 55 7.69 -8.85 7.88
C LYS A 55 7.43 -7.60 7.05
N ALA A 56 6.20 -7.43 6.57
CA ALA A 56 5.82 -6.28 5.74
C ALA A 56 5.96 -4.96 6.51
N ARG A 57 5.61 -4.93 7.80
CA ARG A 57 5.81 -3.76 8.69
C ARG A 57 7.28 -3.48 8.93
N ALA A 58 8.06 -4.49 9.29
CA ALA A 58 9.50 -4.33 9.50
C ALA A 58 10.20 -3.76 8.26
N ASN A 59 9.84 -4.25 7.06
CA ASN A 59 10.37 -3.73 5.80
C ASN A 59 9.95 -2.28 5.54
N PHE A 60 8.69 -1.94 5.81
CA PHE A 60 8.18 -0.58 5.61
C PHE A 60 8.84 0.42 6.56
N GLU A 61 9.00 0.06 7.83
CA GLU A 61 9.73 0.87 8.81
C GLU A 61 11.21 1.04 8.42
N GLY A 62 11.84 -0.02 7.91
CA GLY A 62 13.20 0.04 7.39
C GLY A 62 13.35 0.97 6.17
N MET A 63 12.28 1.21 5.40
CA MET A 63 12.29 2.13 4.26
C MET A 63 12.12 3.59 4.66
N LEU A 64 11.57 3.86 5.85
CA LEU A 64 11.33 5.22 6.34
C LEU A 64 12.51 5.83 7.10
N ASN A 65 13.52 5.01 7.44
CA ASN A 65 14.74 5.41 8.15
C ASN A 65 15.93 5.50 7.19
#